data_AF-A0A947YP33-F1
#
_entry.id   AF-A0A947YP33-F1
#
_cell.length_a   1.000
_cell.length_b   1.000
_cell.length_c   1.000
_cell.angle_alpha   90.00
_cell.angle_beta   90.00
_cell.angle_gamma   90.00
#
_symmetry.space_group_name_H-M   'P 1'
#
loop_
_entity.id
_entity.type
_entity.pdbx_description
1 polymer ?
#
loop_
_entity_poly.entity_id
_entity_poly.type
_entity_poly.pdbx_seq_one_letter_code
_entity_poly.pdbx_strand_id
1 'polypeptide(L)'
;MKIERFTNDANNLVTILADGGKTLTLEIPPFYGPAKSLLANTGKAKAPGTTTRLYTKAAEILQEEADKWGTPVEYELETGFTSMKNWAVQIGSAIFSWDTVHPAVDKPETIIAHATIYPE
;
A
#
# COMPACT_ATOMS: atom_id res chain seq x y z
N MET A 1 -10.78 -1.85 12.94
CA MET A 1 -10.40 -1.24 11.64
C MET A 1 -11.67 -1.00 10.85
N LYS A 2 -11.80 0.18 10.22
CA LYS A 2 -12.89 0.51 9.30
C LYS A 2 -12.38 0.36 7.86
N ILE A 3 -13.19 -0.20 6.97
CA ILE A 3 -12.86 -0.44 5.56
C ILE A 3 -14.01 0.12 4.71
N GLU A 4 -13.69 0.94 3.71
CA GLU A 4 -14.63 1.43 2.71
C GLU A 4 -14.07 1.12 1.32
N ARG A 5 -14.88 0.56 0.42
CA ARG A 5 -14.49 0.24 -0.96
C ARG A 5 -15.44 0.90 -1.94
N PHE A 6 -14.90 1.50 -2.99
CA PHE A 6 -15.66 2.07 -4.10
C PHE A 6 -14.80 2.12 -5.36
N THR A 7 -15.43 2.36 -6.50
CA THR A 7 -14.74 2.58 -7.77
C THR A 7 -14.73 4.07 -8.08
N ASN A 8 -13.58 4.63 -8.45
CA ASN A 8 -13.49 6.05 -8.84
C ASN A 8 -13.80 6.27 -10.33
N ASP A 9 -13.81 7.52 -10.77
CA ASP A 9 -14.11 7.90 -12.17
C ASP A 9 -13.12 7.31 -13.19
N ALA A 10 -11.93 6.91 -12.75
CA ALA A 10 -10.92 6.22 -13.56
C ALA A 10 -11.11 4.69 -13.59
N ASN A 11 -12.19 4.18 -13.01
CA ASN A 11 -12.48 2.76 -12.79
C ASN A 11 -11.49 2.03 -11.87
N ASN A 12 -10.70 2.76 -11.08
CA ASN A 12 -9.79 2.15 -10.12
C ASN A 12 -10.59 1.69 -8.90
N LEU A 13 -10.27 0.51 -8.38
CA LEU A 13 -10.78 0.07 -7.09
C LEU A 13 -10.05 0.86 -6.00
N VAL A 14 -10.79 1.71 -5.30
CA VAL A 14 -10.28 2.50 -4.18
C VAL A 14 -10.76 1.86 -2.88
N THR A 15 -9.80 1.51 -2.03
CA THR A 15 -10.07 1.03 -0.68
C THR A 15 -9.50 1.99 0.36
N ILE A 16 -10.34 2.47 1.26
CA ILE A 16 -9.94 3.31 2.39
C ILE A 16 -9.95 2.46 3.66
N LEU A 17 -8.77 2.29 4.27
CA LEU A 17 -8.56 1.59 5.53
C LEU A 17 -8.30 2.62 6.63
N ALA A 18 -9.08 2.61 7.70
CA ALA A 18 -8.87 3.50 8.85
C ALA A 18 -8.67 2.71 10.15
N ASP A 19 -7.59 3.01 10.85
CA ASP A 19 -7.25 2.43 12.14
C ASP A 19 -6.42 3.40 12.98
N GLY A 20 -6.60 3.42 14.31
CA GLY A 20 -5.70 4.08 15.26
C GLY A 20 -5.22 5.51 14.91
N GLY A 21 -6.11 6.33 14.34
CA GLY A 21 -5.81 7.70 13.93
C GLY A 21 -5.08 7.85 12.59
N LYS A 22 -4.96 6.79 11.79
CA LYS A 22 -4.41 6.81 10.44
C LYS A 22 -5.44 6.32 9.44
N THR A 23 -5.28 6.78 8.22
CA THR A 23 -6.03 6.32 7.06
C THR A 23 -5.03 5.92 5.98
N LEU A 24 -5.19 4.73 5.41
CA LEU A 24 -4.47 4.28 4.22
C LEU A 24 -5.49 4.22 3.07
N THR A 25 -5.25 4.98 2.02
CA THR A 25 -5.98 4.85 0.76
C THR A 25 -5.16 3.95 -0.15
N LEU A 26 -5.74 2.85 -0.62
CA LEU A 26 -5.19 1.94 -1.60
C LEU A 26 -5.98 2.09 -2.89
N GLU A 27 -5.30 2.35 -4.00
CA GLU A 27 -5.89 2.49 -5.32
C GLU A 27 -5.32 1.41 -6.24
N ILE A 28 -6.18 0.55 -6.77
CA ILE A 28 -5.81 -0.60 -7.60
C ILE A 28 -6.41 -0.41 -8.99
N PRO A 29 -5.59 -0.18 -10.02
CA PRO A 29 -6.10 -0.05 -11.39
C PRO A 29 -6.51 -1.44 -11.94
N PRO A 30 -7.60 -1.53 -12.71
CA PRO A 30 -8.15 -2.81 -13.16
C PRO A 30 -7.41 -3.46 -14.33
N PHE A 31 -6.60 -2.72 -15.08
CA PHE A 31 -6.02 -3.20 -16.35
C PHE A 31 -4.53 -2.92 -16.52
N TYR A 32 -4.02 -1.81 -16.00
CA TYR A 32 -2.64 -1.40 -16.22
C TYR A 32 -2.09 -0.56 -15.07
N GLY A 33 -0.81 -0.80 -14.77
CA GLY A 33 -0.05 -0.05 -13.79
C GLY A 33 -0.14 -0.63 -12.37
N PRO A 34 0.77 -0.20 -11.49
CA PRO A 34 0.82 -0.68 -10.14
C PRO A 34 -0.30 -0.07 -9.29
N ALA A 35 -0.81 -0.87 -8.36
CA ALA A 35 -1.56 -0.36 -7.24
C ALA A 35 -0.70 0.61 -6.43
N LYS A 36 -1.32 1.65 -5.88
CA LYS A 36 -0.62 2.70 -5.11
C LYS A 36 -1.30 2.92 -3.79
N SER A 37 -0.51 3.27 -2.77
CA SER A 37 -1.03 3.57 -1.45
C SER A 37 -0.59 4.93 -0.92
N LEU A 38 -1.51 5.60 -0.24
CA LEU A 38 -1.27 6.88 0.44
C LEU A 38 -1.67 6.77 1.92
N LEU A 39 -0.71 6.99 2.82
CA LEU A 39 -0.94 7.00 4.27
C LEU A 39 -1.11 8.44 4.78
N ALA A 40 -2.24 8.72 5.42
CA ALA A 40 -2.54 10.00 6.06
C ALA A 40 -2.78 9.84 7.57
N ASN A 41 -2.47 10.89 8.34
CA ASN A 41 -2.81 10.97 9.77
C ASN A 41 -4.08 11.80 9.94
N THR A 42 -5.02 11.34 10.78
CA THR A 42 -6.32 11.98 11.02
C THR A 42 -6.33 12.92 12.24
N GLY A 43 -5.17 13.28 12.78
CA GLY A 43 -5.04 14.14 13.97
C GLY A 43 -5.36 13.46 15.32
N LYS A 44 -5.90 12.23 15.32
CA LYS A 44 -6.11 11.43 16.55
C LYS A 44 -4.78 10.85 17.08
N ALA A 45 -4.76 10.52 18.37
CA ALA A 45 -3.61 9.89 19.01
C ALA A 45 -3.19 8.61 18.25
N LYS A 46 -1.90 8.55 17.89
CA LYS A 46 -1.33 7.44 17.11
C LYS A 46 -1.20 6.22 18.01
N ALA A 47 -1.96 5.17 17.74
CA ALA A 47 -1.75 3.88 18.40
C ALA A 47 -0.50 3.17 17.82
N PRO A 48 0.28 2.47 18.66
CA PRO A 48 1.36 1.60 18.18
C PRO A 48 0.86 0.50 17.22
N GLY A 49 1.68 0.15 16.22
CA GLY A 49 1.39 -0.94 15.28
C GLY A 49 0.32 -0.65 14.22
N THR A 50 -0.34 0.50 14.24
CA THR A 50 -1.40 0.85 13.28
C THR A 50 -0.93 0.80 11.83
N THR A 51 0.26 1.32 11.52
CA THR A 51 0.81 1.29 10.16
C THR A 51 0.90 -0.15 9.67
N THR A 52 1.56 -1.03 10.43
CA THR A 52 1.69 -2.45 10.09
C THR A 52 0.33 -3.11 9.87
N ARG A 53 -0.66 -2.88 10.73
CA ARG A 53 -2.00 -3.45 10.56
C ARG A 53 -2.71 -2.97 9.29
N LEU A 54 -2.60 -1.68 8.97
CA LEU A 54 -3.18 -1.12 7.74
C LEU A 54 -2.55 -1.76 6.50
N TYR A 55 -1.23 -1.86 6.46
CA TYR A 55 -0.52 -2.46 5.32
C TYR A 55 -0.65 -3.98 5.24
N THR A 56 -0.81 -4.68 6.38
CA THR A 56 -1.15 -6.11 6.37
C THR A 56 -2.51 -6.32 5.69
N LYS A 57 -3.51 -5.50 6.05
CA LYS A 57 -4.81 -5.60 5.38
C LYS A 57 -4.75 -5.17 3.92
N ALA A 58 -3.90 -4.21 3.55
CA ALA A 58 -3.67 -3.85 2.16
C ALA A 58 -3.10 -5.02 1.34
N ALA A 59 -2.14 -5.77 1.90
CA ALA A 59 -1.59 -6.97 1.24
C ALA A 59 -2.67 -8.04 1.03
N GLU A 60 -3.50 -8.30 2.04
CA GLU A 60 -4.65 -9.22 1.90
C GLU A 60 -5.59 -8.79 0.77
N ILE A 61 -5.85 -7.49 0.61
CA ILE A 61 -6.73 -6.98 -0.45
C ILE A 61 -6.09 -7.11 -1.83
N LEU A 62 -4.78 -6.88 -1.93
CA LEU A 62 -4.06 -7.06 -3.18
C LEU A 62 -4.05 -8.53 -3.60
N GLN A 63 -3.89 -9.45 -2.65
CA GLN A 63 -4.03 -10.89 -2.88
C GLN A 63 -5.45 -11.26 -3.33
N GLU A 64 -6.48 -10.77 -2.62
CA GLU A 64 -7.90 -10.98 -2.99
C GLU A 64 -8.18 -10.57 -4.45
N GLU A 65 -7.63 -9.43 -4.91
CA GLU A 65 -7.81 -8.98 -6.29
C GLU A 65 -6.94 -9.76 -7.29
N ALA A 66 -5.71 -10.15 -6.93
CA ALA A 66 -4.87 -11.00 -7.78
C ALA A 66 -5.55 -12.36 -8.06
N ASP A 67 -6.09 -13.00 -7.03
CA ASP A 67 -6.81 -14.28 -7.13
C ASP A 67 -8.06 -14.15 -8.01
N LYS A 68 -8.81 -13.06 -7.82
CA LYS A 68 -10.05 -12.78 -8.56
C LYS A 68 -9.80 -12.50 -10.04
N TRP A 69 -8.72 -11.81 -10.37
CA TRP A 69 -8.35 -11.50 -11.75
C TRP A 69 -7.61 -12.65 -12.44
N GLY A 70 -7.03 -13.57 -11.65
CA GLY A 70 -6.18 -14.63 -12.16
C GLY A 70 -4.88 -14.10 -12.77
N THR A 71 -4.46 -12.89 -12.37
CA THR A 71 -3.28 -12.21 -12.88
C THR A 71 -2.53 -11.52 -11.74
N PRO A 72 -1.19 -11.38 -11.82
CA PRO A 72 -0.45 -10.67 -10.81
C PRO A 72 -0.88 -9.21 -10.66
N VAL A 73 -0.80 -8.68 -9.42
CA VAL A 73 -1.02 -7.28 -9.09
C VAL A 73 0.31 -6.66 -8.69
N GLU A 74 0.77 -5.68 -9.46
CA GLU A 74 1.92 -4.86 -9.10
C GLU A 74 1.52 -3.84 -8.04
N TYR A 75 2.43 -3.55 -7.11
CA TYR A 75 2.19 -2.61 -6.02
C TYR A 75 3.40 -1.73 -5.76
N GLU A 76 3.18 -0.41 -5.70
CA GLU A 76 4.18 0.60 -5.39
C GLU A 76 3.85 1.39 -4.12
N LEU A 77 4.83 1.45 -3.22
CA LEU A 77 4.87 2.37 -2.10
C LEU A 77 5.92 3.46 -2.37
N GLU A 78 5.47 4.67 -2.66
CA GLU A 78 6.31 5.86 -2.76
C GLU A 78 6.25 6.69 -1.47
N THR A 79 7.39 6.99 -0.85
CA THR A 79 7.40 7.81 0.37
C THR A 79 8.69 8.59 0.62
N GLY A 80 8.52 9.88 0.95
CA GLY A 80 9.60 10.76 1.43
C GLY A 80 9.79 10.71 2.96
N PHE A 81 8.87 10.11 3.71
CA PHE A 81 8.92 10.13 5.17
C PHE A 81 9.92 9.11 5.71
N THR A 82 10.96 9.55 6.43
CA THR A 82 12.02 8.68 6.98
C THR A 82 11.48 7.50 7.79
N SER A 83 10.43 7.71 8.59
CA SER A 83 9.79 6.63 9.34
C SER A 83 9.15 5.56 8.46
N MET A 84 8.51 5.96 7.35
CA MET A 84 7.94 5.03 6.38
C MET A 84 9.01 4.35 5.54
N LYS A 85 10.11 5.04 5.22
CA LYS A 85 11.28 4.41 4.58
C LYS A 85 11.84 3.27 5.42
N ASN A 86 12.11 3.53 6.69
CA ASN A 86 12.62 2.52 7.62
C ASN A 86 11.62 1.39 7.81
N TRP A 87 10.32 1.71 7.89
CA TRP A 87 9.27 0.71 7.98
C TRP A 87 9.24 -0.19 6.75
N ALA A 88 9.32 0.37 5.53
CA ALA A 88 9.27 -0.39 4.29
C ALA A 88 10.43 -1.40 4.21
N VAL A 89 11.65 -0.99 4.53
CA VAL A 89 12.85 -1.85 4.50
C VAL A 89 12.80 -2.96 5.55
N GLN A 90 12.22 -2.70 6.72
CA GLN A 90 12.24 -3.64 7.85
C GLN A 90 10.98 -4.49 7.98
N ILE A 91 9.85 -3.86 8.28
CA ILE A 91 8.59 -4.55 8.60
C ILE A 91 7.78 -4.77 7.33
N GLY A 92 7.76 -3.78 6.43
CA GLY A 92 7.05 -3.85 5.16
C GLY A 92 7.57 -4.95 4.26
N SER A 93 8.87 -5.24 4.29
CA SER A 93 9.50 -6.32 3.51
C SER A 93 9.00 -7.70 3.91
N ALA A 94 8.65 -7.91 5.18
CA ALA A 94 8.03 -9.15 5.63
C ALA A 94 6.56 -9.29 5.20
N ILE A 95 5.89 -8.20 4.87
CA ILE A 95 4.48 -8.19 4.43
C ILE A 95 4.38 -8.36 2.91
N PHE A 96 5.18 -7.61 2.16
CA PHE A 96 5.06 -7.53 0.71
C PHE A 96 6.16 -8.26 -0.05
N SER A 97 7.23 -8.71 0.62
CA SER A 97 8.38 -9.36 -0.02
C SER A 97 8.92 -8.55 -1.21
N TRP A 98 9.23 -7.26 -0.99
CA TRP A 98 9.57 -6.31 -2.06
C TRP A 98 10.58 -6.85 -3.08
N ASP A 99 10.25 -6.76 -4.36
CA ASP A 99 11.18 -7.05 -5.45
C ASP A 99 12.32 -6.04 -5.47
N THR A 100 11.99 -4.77 -5.25
CA THR A 100 12.95 -3.68 -5.23
C THR A 100 12.60 -2.63 -4.19
N VAL A 101 13.64 -1.99 -3.63
CA VAL A 101 13.51 -0.79 -2.79
C VAL A 101 14.65 0.17 -3.18
N HIS A 102 14.32 1.29 -3.82
CA HIS A 102 15.33 2.22 -4.32
C HIS A 102 14.93 3.69 -4.13
N PRO A 103 15.88 4.64 -4.15
CA PRO A 103 15.56 6.07 -4.23
C PRO A 103 14.79 6.39 -5.51
N ALA A 104 13.79 7.28 -5.43
CA ALA A 104 13.10 7.77 -6.62
C ALA A 104 14.09 8.56 -7.50
N VAL A 105 14.04 8.34 -8.82
CA VAL A 105 15.00 8.93 -9.78
C VAL A 105 14.98 10.45 -9.71
N ASP A 106 13.79 11.04 -9.67
CA ASP A 106 13.63 12.50 -9.68
C ASP A 106 13.76 13.15 -8.29
N LYS A 107 13.63 12.34 -7.23
CA LYS A 107 13.61 12.79 -5.83
C LYS A 107 14.38 11.80 -4.95
N PRO A 108 15.71 11.90 -4.85
CA PRO A 108 16.54 10.95 -4.10
C PRO A 108 16.17 10.85 -2.61
N GLU A 109 15.51 11.86 -2.07
CA GLU A 109 14.94 11.90 -0.73
C GLU A 109 13.59 11.15 -0.61
N THR A 110 13.11 10.52 -1.67
CA THR A 110 11.94 9.65 -1.70
C THR A 110 12.43 8.25 -2.04
N ILE A 111 11.79 7.22 -1.49
CA ILE A 111 11.99 5.84 -1.96
C ILE A 111 10.75 5.36 -2.68
N ILE A 112 10.95 4.41 -3.59
CA ILE A 112 9.92 3.58 -4.20
C ILE A 112 10.24 2.14 -3.81
N ALA A 113 9.28 1.48 -3.16
CA ALA A 113 9.31 0.05 -2.90
C ALA A 113 8.26 -0.64 -3.78
N HIS A 114 8.67 -1.68 -4.49
CA HIS A 114 7.83 -2.42 -5.44
C HIS A 114 7.66 -3.86 -5.01
N ALA A 115 6.45 -4.41 -5.16
CA ALA A 115 6.17 -5.83 -5.04
C ALA A 115 5.21 -6.30 -6.14
N THR A 116 5.44 -7.50 -6.67
CA THR A 116 4.47 -8.24 -7.49
C THR A 116 3.77 -9.29 -6.63
N ILE A 117 2.46 -9.16 -6.49
CA ILE A 117 1.60 -10.11 -5.78
C ILE A 117 1.01 -11.09 -6.80
N TYR A 118 1.31 -12.38 -6.65
CA TYR A 118 0.86 -13.42 -7.57
C TYR A 118 -0.42 -14.09 -7.05
N PRO A 119 -1.35 -14.53 -7.93
CA PRO A 119 -2.48 -15.36 -7.54
C PRO A 119 -2.01 -16.67 -6.88
N GLU A 120 -2.72 -17.13 -5.84
CA GLU A 120 -2.46 -18.42 -5.16
C GLU A 120 -3.17 -19.64 -5.79
#